data_AF-A0A5C1A4X8-F1
#
_entry.id   AF-A0A5C1A4X8-F1
#
_cell.length_a   1.000
_cell.length_b   1.000
_cell.length_c   1.000
_cell.angle_alpha   90.00
_cell.angle_beta   90.00
_cell.angle_gamma   90.00
#
_symmetry.space_group_name_H-M   'P 1'
#
loop_
_entity.id
_entity.type
_entity.pdbx_description
1 polymer ?
#
loop_
_entity_poly.entity_id
_entity_poly.type
_entity_poly.pdbx_seq_one_letter_code
_entity_poly.pdbx_strand_id
1 'polypeptide(L)'
;MDTPSVDADEHLRTTVTVQKFLIGGLALGAAVMGVVVTVMHFVVLDGKAMAPDLPRFGGVSILTLIVGVVVCSTTVASFIMADTVRRQTLARLGTAPPAATSLEDRRTLLAGWQGSGIVQAGLCEGPTILALVSFLITGDAVLLGVAGAMLALLLSRFPSEDSTRRWLDAAEEELGRTRTGA
;
A
#
# COMPACT_ATOMS: atom_id res chain seq x y z
N MET A 1 17.26 17.63 32.10
CA MET A 1 16.59 18.70 31.32
C MET A 1 16.74 18.32 29.85
N ASP A 2 16.20 17.14 29.56
CA ASP A 2 16.22 16.32 28.35
C ASP A 2 14.74 16.06 28.04
N THR A 3 14.19 15.91 26.83
CA THR A 3 14.73 15.85 25.47
C THR A 3 13.52 15.79 24.50
N PRO A 4 12.83 16.91 24.20
CA PRO A 4 11.70 16.89 23.27
C PRO A 4 12.10 16.41 21.86
N SER A 5 13.39 16.52 21.50
CA SER A 5 13.93 15.96 20.25
C SER A 5 14.10 14.43 20.28
N VAL A 6 14.51 13.85 21.42
CA VAL A 6 14.71 12.39 21.54
C VAL A 6 13.36 11.66 21.47
N ASP A 7 12.34 12.19 22.12
CA ASP A 7 10.98 11.61 22.09
C ASP A 7 10.39 11.61 20.66
N ALA A 8 10.71 12.62 19.85
CA ALA A 8 10.23 12.71 18.48
C ALA A 8 10.94 11.72 17.54
N ASP A 9 12.27 11.57 17.67
CA ASP A 9 13.05 10.61 16.89
C ASP A 9 12.69 9.16 17.25
N GLU A 10 12.45 8.86 18.53
CA GLU A 10 12.00 7.54 18.98
C GLU A 10 10.62 7.19 18.42
N HIS A 11 9.69 8.16 18.43
CA HIS A 11 8.36 7.96 17.86
C HIS A 11 8.42 7.71 16.35
N LEU A 12 9.23 8.48 15.62
CA LEU A 12 9.45 8.29 14.19
C LEU A 12 10.00 6.89 13.88
N ARG A 13 11.01 6.44 14.63
CA ARG A 13 11.57 5.09 14.46
C ARG A 13 10.54 4.01 14.71
N THR A 14 9.71 4.18 15.74
CA THR A 14 8.63 3.25 16.06
C THR A 14 7.61 3.17 14.94
N THR A 15 7.11 4.31 14.44
CA THR A 15 6.15 4.36 13.33
C THR A 15 6.71 3.72 12.07
N VAL A 16 7.96 4.04 11.70
CA VAL A 16 8.63 3.43 10.54
C VAL A 16 8.76 1.92 10.72
N THR A 17 9.17 1.46 11.89
CA THR A 17 9.35 0.04 12.19
C THR A 17 8.03 -0.73 12.09
N VAL A 18 6.96 -0.21 12.69
CA VAL A 18 5.62 -0.83 12.58
C VAL A 18 5.18 -0.92 11.12
N GLN A 19 5.39 0.14 10.34
CA GLN A 19 5.00 0.12 8.93
C GLN A 19 5.86 -0.82 8.08
N LYS A 20 7.16 -0.95 8.38
CA LYS A 20 8.05 -1.96 7.77
C LYS A 20 7.54 -3.38 8.02
N PHE A 21 7.14 -3.68 9.26
CA PHE A 21 6.59 -4.99 9.60
C PHE A 21 5.26 -5.26 8.91
N LEU A 22 4.36 -4.27 8.85
CA LEU A 22 3.09 -4.40 8.16
C LEU A 22 3.29 -4.66 6.66
N ILE A 23 3.99 -3.77 5.95
CA ILE A 23 4.20 -3.89 4.50
C ILE A 23 5.04 -5.14 4.18
N GLY A 24 6.07 -5.43 4.99
CA GLY A 24 6.88 -6.64 4.84
C GLY A 24 6.07 -7.92 5.04
N GLY A 25 5.15 -7.94 6.01
CA GLY A 25 4.23 -9.06 6.24
C GLY A 25 3.29 -9.30 5.07
N LEU A 26 2.66 -8.24 4.53
CA LEU A 26 1.78 -8.34 3.37
C LEU A 26 2.54 -8.80 2.12
N ALA A 27 3.73 -8.25 1.88
CA ALA A 27 4.58 -8.64 0.75
C ALA A 27 5.03 -10.11 0.86
N LEU A 28 5.43 -10.55 2.07
CA LEU A 28 5.79 -11.93 2.33
C LEU A 28 4.59 -12.87 2.11
N GLY A 29 3.41 -12.51 2.61
CA GLY A 29 2.18 -13.27 2.40
C GLY A 29 1.85 -13.44 0.92
N ALA A 30 1.89 -12.35 0.16
CA ALA A 30 1.69 -12.37 -1.30
C ALA A 30 2.76 -13.22 -2.03
N ALA A 31 4.02 -13.13 -1.62
CA ALA A 31 5.11 -13.93 -2.20
C ALA A 31 4.93 -15.43 -1.92
N VAL A 32 4.63 -15.81 -0.67
CA VAL A 32 4.36 -17.21 -0.29
C VAL A 32 3.14 -17.74 -1.05
N MET A 33 2.07 -16.95 -1.14
CA MET A 33 0.88 -17.30 -1.93
C MET A 33 1.23 -17.50 -3.41
N GLY A 34 2.10 -16.65 -3.97
CA GLY A 34 2.59 -16.79 -5.34
C GLY A 34 3.34 -18.10 -5.57
N VAL A 35 4.21 -18.48 -4.62
CA VAL A 35 4.90 -19.77 -4.65
C VAL A 35 3.91 -20.92 -4.57
N VAL A 36 2.98 -20.90 -3.62
CA VAL A 36 1.96 -21.94 -3.44
C VAL A 36 1.13 -22.13 -4.71
N VAL A 37 0.63 -21.04 -5.29
CA VAL A 37 -0.17 -21.07 -6.53
C VAL A 37 0.66 -21.59 -7.71
N THR A 38 1.92 -21.17 -7.83
CA THR A 38 2.82 -21.62 -8.89
C THR A 38 3.10 -23.13 -8.78
N VAL A 39 3.41 -23.61 -7.57
CA VAL A 39 3.60 -25.03 -7.29
C VAL A 39 2.32 -25.81 -7.58
N MET A 40 1.17 -25.32 -7.12
CA MET A 40 -0.13 -25.95 -7.39
C MET A 40 -0.37 -26.07 -8.90
N HIS A 41 -0.14 -25.01 -9.67
CA HIS A 41 -0.35 -25.02 -11.10
C HIS A 41 0.58 -25.98 -11.85
N PHE A 42 1.89 -25.93 -11.59
CA PHE A 42 2.86 -26.72 -12.36
C PHE A 42 3.06 -28.15 -11.86
N VAL A 43 2.89 -28.41 -10.57
CA VAL A 43 3.17 -29.73 -9.95
C VAL A 43 1.89 -30.53 -9.71
N VAL A 44 0.81 -29.88 -9.27
CA VAL A 44 -0.43 -30.59 -8.91
C VAL A 44 -1.38 -30.67 -10.11
N LEU A 45 -1.46 -29.60 -10.91
CA LEU A 45 -2.35 -29.53 -12.08
C LEU A 45 -1.64 -29.84 -13.41
N ASP A 46 -0.35 -30.22 -13.40
CA ASP A 46 0.46 -30.47 -14.60
C ASP A 46 0.40 -29.33 -15.63
N GLY A 47 0.35 -28.07 -15.16
CA GLY A 47 0.23 -26.87 -16.00
C GLY A 47 -1.17 -26.66 -16.60
N LYS A 48 -2.18 -27.42 -16.18
CA LYS A 48 -3.56 -27.25 -16.63
C LYS A 48 -4.30 -26.22 -15.79
N ALA A 49 -5.21 -25.50 -16.44
CA ALA A 49 -6.15 -24.62 -15.76
C ALA A 49 -7.15 -25.44 -14.93
N MET A 50 -7.54 -24.93 -13.76
CA MET A 50 -8.59 -25.55 -12.95
C MET A 50 -9.96 -25.46 -13.62
N ALA A 51 -10.22 -24.39 -14.39
CA ALA A 51 -11.45 -24.18 -15.15
C ALA A 51 -11.15 -23.91 -16.63
N PRO A 52 -10.86 -24.96 -17.43
CA PRO A 52 -10.41 -24.80 -18.82
C PRO A 52 -11.49 -24.25 -19.76
N ASP A 53 -12.77 -24.46 -19.42
CA ASP A 53 -13.94 -24.14 -20.26
C ASP A 53 -14.44 -22.69 -20.10
N LEU A 54 -13.68 -21.83 -19.40
CA LEU A 54 -14.06 -20.43 -19.25
C LEU A 54 -14.07 -19.70 -20.61
N PRO A 55 -15.06 -18.82 -20.87
CA PRO A 55 -15.10 -18.02 -22.08
C PRO A 55 -13.81 -17.24 -22.29
N ARG A 56 -13.23 -17.38 -23.48
CA ARG A 56 -12.02 -16.67 -23.89
C ARG A 56 -12.33 -15.70 -25.02
N PHE A 57 -11.81 -14.49 -24.92
CA PHE A 57 -11.89 -13.47 -25.96
C PHE A 57 -10.46 -13.13 -26.40
N GLY A 58 -10.15 -13.33 -27.69
CA GLY A 58 -8.81 -13.04 -28.21
C GLY A 58 -7.68 -13.86 -27.55
N GLY A 59 -7.98 -15.07 -27.05
CA GLY A 59 -7.01 -15.94 -26.37
C GLY A 59 -6.85 -15.70 -24.87
N VAL A 60 -7.55 -14.70 -24.31
CA VAL A 60 -7.48 -14.35 -22.88
C VAL A 60 -8.81 -14.69 -22.20
N SER A 61 -8.77 -15.23 -20.98
CA SER A 61 -9.99 -15.51 -20.21
C SER A 61 -10.76 -14.23 -19.88
N ILE A 62 -12.10 -14.28 -19.90
CA ILE A 62 -12.94 -13.17 -19.42
C ILE A 62 -12.61 -12.81 -17.96
N LEU A 63 -12.20 -13.79 -17.14
CA LEU A 63 -11.78 -13.54 -15.77
C LEU A 63 -10.52 -12.67 -15.72
N THR A 64 -9.57 -12.90 -16.63
CA THR A 64 -8.35 -12.10 -16.75
C THR A 64 -8.67 -10.63 -17.08
N LEU A 65 -9.66 -10.38 -17.93
CA LEU A 65 -10.12 -9.02 -18.22
C LEU A 65 -10.74 -8.35 -16.99
N ILE A 66 -11.59 -9.07 -16.25
CA ILE A 66 -12.19 -8.58 -15.00
C ILE A 66 -11.10 -8.22 -13.99
N VAL A 67 -10.12 -9.11 -13.79
CA VAL A 67 -8.98 -8.83 -12.91
C VAL A 67 -8.20 -7.61 -13.37
N GLY A 68 -7.97 -7.46 -14.68
CA GLY A 68 -7.33 -6.27 -15.24
C GLY A 68 -8.05 -4.97 -14.85
N VAL A 69 -9.38 -4.93 -14.99
CA VAL A 69 -10.19 -3.76 -14.58
C VAL A 69 -10.11 -3.53 -13.07
N VAL A 70 -10.18 -4.58 -12.26
CA VAL A 70 -10.07 -4.48 -10.79
C VAL A 70 -8.69 -3.94 -10.40
N VAL A 71 -7.61 -4.47 -10.97
CA VAL A 71 -6.24 -4.02 -10.70
C VAL A 71 -6.05 -2.55 -11.09
N CYS A 72 -6.49 -2.15 -12.28
CA CYS A 72 -6.40 -0.76 -12.72
C CYS A 72 -7.19 0.18 -11.80
N SER A 73 -8.44 -0.15 -11.47
CA SER A 73 -9.30 0.69 -10.64
C SER A 73 -8.80 0.80 -9.19
N THR A 74 -8.38 -0.30 -8.58
CA THR A 74 -7.82 -0.32 -7.21
C THR A 74 -6.47 0.37 -7.12
N THR A 75 -5.63 0.26 -8.15
CA THR A 75 -4.35 1.00 -8.21
C THR A 75 -4.61 2.51 -8.21
N VAL A 76 -5.54 3.00 -9.04
CA VAL A 76 -5.92 4.41 -9.05
C VAL A 76 -6.52 4.83 -7.70
N ALA A 77 -7.44 4.03 -7.16
CA ALA A 77 -8.05 4.28 -5.85
C ALA A 77 -7.01 4.38 -4.72
N SER A 78 -5.92 3.59 -4.78
CA SER A 78 -4.84 3.63 -3.78
C SER A 78 -4.19 5.01 -3.66
N PHE A 79 -3.99 5.71 -4.77
CA PHE A 79 -3.42 7.05 -4.75
C PHE A 79 -4.42 8.09 -4.24
N ILE A 80 -5.69 8.00 -4.68
CA ILE A 80 -6.75 8.93 -4.27
C ILE A 80 -7.05 8.82 -2.78
N MET A 81 -7.19 7.59 -2.27
CA MET A 81 -7.50 7.37 -0.85
C MET A 81 -6.35 7.81 0.04
N ALA A 82 -5.10 7.55 -0.36
CA ALA A 82 -3.94 8.00 0.41
C ALA A 82 -3.83 9.52 0.49
N ASP A 83 -4.07 10.22 -0.63
CA ASP A 83 -4.10 11.69 -0.63
C ASP A 83 -5.28 12.23 0.20
N THR A 84 -6.41 11.54 0.18
CA THR A 84 -7.58 11.89 1.02
C THR A 84 -7.26 11.79 2.50
N VAL A 85 -6.63 10.70 2.95
CA VAL A 85 -6.18 10.54 4.34
C VAL A 85 -5.22 11.66 4.72
N ARG A 86 -4.22 11.96 3.86
CA ARG A 86 -3.26 13.05 4.09
C ARG A 86 -3.96 14.40 4.25
N ARG A 87 -4.87 14.76 3.33
CA ARG A 87 -5.62 16.02 3.38
C ARG A 87 -6.51 16.11 4.60
N GLN A 88 -7.16 15.03 5.00
CA GLN A 88 -7.98 14.99 6.20
C GLN A 88 -7.15 15.22 7.47
N THR A 89 -5.95 14.62 7.55
CA THR A 89 -5.02 14.88 8.66
C THR A 89 -4.61 16.36 8.73
N LEU A 90 -4.23 16.94 7.59
CA LEU A 90 -3.83 18.36 7.53
C LEU A 90 -5.01 19.29 7.88
N ALA A 91 -6.20 19.04 7.35
CA ALA A 91 -7.38 19.84 7.62
C ALA A 91 -7.75 19.84 9.11
N ARG A 92 -7.69 18.66 9.77
CA ARG A 92 -7.93 18.53 11.21
C ARG A 92 -6.95 19.36 12.03
N LEU A 93 -5.67 19.33 11.67
CA LEU A 93 -4.61 20.09 12.35
C LEU A 93 -4.65 21.60 12.07
N GLY A 94 -5.16 22.00 10.91
CA GLY A 94 -5.35 23.41 10.54
C GLY A 94 -6.48 24.07 11.32
N THR A 95 -7.54 23.33 11.64
CA THR A 95 -8.70 23.83 12.42
C THR A 95 -8.54 23.67 13.93
N ALA A 96 -7.59 22.84 14.39
CA ALA A 96 -7.33 22.67 15.80
C ALA A 96 -6.66 23.94 16.37
N PRO A 97 -6.99 24.36 17.61
CA PRO A 97 -6.20 25.36 18.33
C PRO A 97 -4.74 24.92 18.27
N PRO A 98 -3.77 25.80 17.95
CA PRO A 98 -2.37 25.43 17.85
C PRO A 98 -1.99 24.68 19.13
N ALA A 99 -1.69 23.38 19.01
CA ALA A 99 -1.38 22.55 20.15
C ALA A 99 -0.26 23.23 20.93
N ALA A 100 -0.32 23.17 22.26
CA ALA A 100 0.64 23.82 23.15
C ALA A 100 2.10 23.36 22.93
N THR A 101 2.35 22.35 22.08
CA THR A 101 3.68 21.92 21.64
C THR A 101 3.67 21.38 20.19
N SER A 102 4.68 21.73 19.39
CA SER A 102 4.90 21.23 18.01
C SER A 102 5.03 19.71 17.90
N LEU A 103 5.23 19.03 19.03
CA LEU A 103 5.43 17.59 19.13
C LEU A 103 4.12 16.80 18.94
N GLU A 104 2.98 17.35 19.35
CA GLU A 104 1.67 16.69 19.19
C GLU A 104 1.18 16.73 17.73
N ASP A 105 1.39 17.86 17.05
CA ASP A 105 1.16 17.99 15.60
C ASP A 105 1.99 16.96 14.82
N ARG A 106 3.29 16.82 15.16
CA ARG A 106 4.18 15.82 14.58
C ARG A 106 3.67 14.38 14.73
N ARG A 107 3.21 14.01 15.93
CA ARG A 107 2.65 12.67 16.18
C ARG A 107 1.42 12.40 15.31
N THR A 108 0.55 13.39 15.17
CA THR A 108 -0.67 13.28 14.36
C THR A 108 -0.35 13.20 12.85
N LEU A 109 0.64 13.98 12.39
CA LEU A 109 1.15 13.88 11.03
C LEU A 109 1.73 12.49 10.75
N LEU A 110 2.56 11.94 11.64
CA LEU A 110 3.12 10.59 11.52
C LEU A 110 2.03 9.50 11.50
N ALA A 111 0.98 9.65 12.32
CA ALA A 111 -0.18 8.76 12.28
C ALA A 111 -0.94 8.84 10.94
N GLY A 112 -1.08 10.05 10.37
CA GLY A 112 -1.65 10.25 9.04
C GLY A 112 -0.82 9.60 7.93
N TRP A 113 0.50 9.74 7.98
CA TRP A 113 1.42 9.06 7.06
C TRP A 113 1.27 7.54 7.16
N GLN A 114 1.28 7.00 8.37
CA GLN A 114 1.12 5.57 8.62
C GLN A 114 -0.22 5.05 8.09
N GLY A 115 -1.31 5.76 8.37
CA GLY A 115 -2.65 5.42 7.86
C GLY A 115 -2.69 5.40 6.34
N SER A 116 -2.11 6.42 5.69
CA SER A 116 -2.06 6.48 4.23
C SER A 116 -1.25 5.32 3.62
N GLY A 117 -0.14 4.94 4.26
CA GLY A 117 0.69 3.81 3.84
C GLY A 117 -0.02 2.47 3.97
N ILE A 118 -0.76 2.25 5.06
CA ILE A 118 -1.55 1.02 5.28
C ILE A 118 -2.66 0.91 4.22
N VAL A 119 -3.38 2.00 3.94
CA VAL A 119 -4.44 2.01 2.93
C VAL A 119 -3.89 1.68 1.55
N GLN A 120 -2.75 2.28 1.16
CA GLN A 120 -2.09 1.95 -0.11
C GLN A 120 -1.66 0.49 -0.17
N ALA A 121 -1.05 -0.02 0.89
CA ALA A 121 -0.55 -1.38 0.94
C ALA A 121 -1.70 -2.40 0.81
N GLY A 122 -2.79 -2.23 1.55
CA GLY A 122 -3.97 -3.10 1.47
C GLY A 122 -4.64 -3.07 0.09
N LEU A 123 -4.72 -1.88 -0.54
CA LEU A 123 -5.26 -1.74 -1.89
C LEU A 123 -4.37 -2.38 -2.97
N CYS A 124 -3.09 -2.63 -2.69
CA CYS A 124 -2.21 -3.35 -3.61
C CYS A 124 -2.19 -4.86 -3.37
N GLU A 125 -2.29 -5.29 -2.11
CA GLU A 125 -2.28 -6.70 -1.74
C GLU A 125 -3.50 -7.45 -2.28
N GLY A 126 -4.71 -6.91 -2.08
CA GLY A 126 -5.96 -7.57 -2.50
C GLY A 126 -5.97 -7.96 -3.99
N PRO A 127 -5.68 -7.03 -4.92
CA PRO A 127 -5.56 -7.34 -6.35
C PRO A 127 -4.40 -8.30 -6.67
N THR A 128 -3.31 -8.27 -5.90
CA THR A 128 -2.19 -9.23 -6.05
C THR A 128 -2.68 -10.65 -5.80
N ILE A 129 -3.36 -10.89 -4.67
CA ILE A 129 -3.90 -12.20 -4.32
C ILE A 129 -4.98 -12.62 -5.32
N LEU A 130 -5.85 -11.69 -5.73
CA LEU A 130 -6.88 -11.95 -6.74
C LEU A 130 -6.27 -12.40 -8.07
N ALA A 131 -5.20 -11.76 -8.52
CA ALA A 131 -4.50 -12.13 -9.75
C ALA A 131 -3.85 -13.52 -9.63
N LEU A 132 -3.24 -13.85 -8.49
CA LEU A 132 -2.68 -15.19 -8.23
C LEU A 132 -3.77 -16.28 -8.25
N VAL A 133 -4.87 -16.08 -7.54
CA VAL A 133 -5.98 -17.05 -7.54
C VAL A 133 -6.58 -17.20 -8.94
N SER A 134 -6.73 -16.10 -9.66
CA SER A 134 -7.26 -16.12 -11.03
C SER A 134 -6.31 -16.82 -12.01
N PHE A 135 -4.99 -16.70 -11.82
CA PHE A 135 -3.99 -17.47 -12.57
C PHE A 135 -4.19 -18.97 -12.34
N LEU A 136 -4.39 -19.40 -11.09
CA LEU A 136 -4.66 -20.81 -10.79
C LEU A 136 -5.92 -21.34 -11.50
N ILE A 137 -6.97 -20.51 -11.55
CA ILE A 137 -8.24 -20.86 -12.18
C ILE A 137 -8.12 -20.96 -13.70
N THR A 138 -7.48 -19.97 -14.33
CA THR A 138 -7.50 -19.79 -15.79
C THR A 138 -6.29 -20.38 -16.51
N GLY A 139 -5.16 -20.52 -15.81
CA GLY A 139 -3.84 -20.82 -16.38
C GLY A 139 -3.22 -19.65 -17.15
N ASP A 140 -3.81 -18.45 -17.14
CA ASP A 140 -3.33 -17.32 -17.96
C ASP A 140 -2.09 -16.68 -17.31
N ALA A 141 -0.90 -16.92 -17.89
CA ALA A 141 0.38 -16.42 -17.35
C ALA A 141 0.46 -14.88 -17.23
N VAL A 142 -0.38 -14.13 -17.96
CA VAL A 142 -0.52 -12.68 -17.83
C VAL A 142 -0.85 -12.29 -16.38
N LEU A 143 -1.70 -13.06 -15.71
CA LEU A 143 -2.10 -12.81 -14.33
C LEU A 143 -0.96 -12.97 -13.33
N LEU A 144 -0.03 -13.90 -13.59
CA LEU A 144 1.19 -14.03 -12.79
C LEU A 144 2.09 -12.79 -12.96
N GLY A 145 2.19 -12.27 -14.19
CA GLY A 145 2.89 -11.02 -14.47
C GLY A 145 2.26 -9.82 -13.75
N VAL A 146 0.93 -9.72 -13.75
CA VAL A 146 0.19 -8.68 -13.03
C VAL A 146 0.41 -8.79 -11.52
N ALA A 147 0.33 -9.98 -10.95
CA ALA A 147 0.62 -10.20 -9.53
C ALA A 147 2.06 -9.79 -9.18
N GLY A 148 3.04 -10.16 -10.02
CA GLY A 148 4.43 -9.76 -9.86
C GLY A 148 4.63 -8.24 -9.91
N ALA A 149 3.96 -7.56 -10.85
CA ALA A 149 4.01 -6.11 -10.95
C ALA A 149 3.39 -5.42 -9.72
N MET A 150 2.27 -5.94 -9.21
CA MET A 150 1.62 -5.41 -8.00
C MET A 150 2.46 -5.65 -6.73
N LEU A 151 3.12 -6.81 -6.63
CA LEU A 151 4.06 -7.08 -5.55
C LEU A 151 5.28 -6.16 -5.62
N ALA A 152 5.83 -5.93 -6.82
CA ALA A 152 6.91 -4.98 -7.03
C ALA A 152 6.47 -3.55 -6.65
N LEU A 153 5.24 -3.17 -6.99
CA LEU A 153 4.66 -1.89 -6.60
C LEU A 153 4.53 -1.78 -5.07
N LEU A 154 4.09 -2.83 -4.37
CA LEU A 154 4.04 -2.88 -2.91
C LEU A 154 5.45 -2.72 -2.29
N LEU A 155 6.44 -3.42 -2.82
CA LEU A 155 7.84 -3.33 -2.38
C LEU A 155 8.48 -1.97 -2.68
N SER A 156 8.11 -1.32 -3.79
CA SER A 156 8.60 0.03 -4.12
C SER A 156 8.16 1.09 -3.09
N ARG A 157 7.11 0.80 -2.32
CA ARG A 157 6.58 1.64 -1.25
C ARG A 157 7.14 1.29 0.13
N PHE A 158 8.20 0.49 0.20
CA PHE A 158 8.78 0.11 1.46
C PHE A 158 9.25 1.34 2.25
N PRO A 159 8.84 1.49 3.52
CA PRO A 159 9.09 2.71 4.27
C PRO A 159 10.57 2.83 4.66
N SER A 160 11.14 4.00 4.39
CA SER A 160 12.48 4.39 4.83
C SER A 160 12.41 5.63 5.72
N GLU A 161 13.33 5.74 6.68
CA GLU A 161 13.41 6.91 7.58
C GLU A 161 13.52 8.21 6.77
N ASP A 162 14.32 8.21 5.70
CA ASP A 162 14.47 9.37 4.81
C ASP A 162 13.19 9.72 4.06
N SER A 163 12.37 8.74 3.67
CA SER A 163 11.06 9.02 3.06
C SER A 163 10.08 9.63 4.06
N THR A 164 10.08 9.13 5.30
CA THR A 164 9.19 9.61 6.36
C THR A 164 9.58 11.01 6.81
N ARG A 165 10.89 11.29 6.95
CA ARG A 165 11.40 12.64 7.26
C ARG A 165 11.02 13.64 6.18
N ARG A 166 11.31 13.35 4.91
CA ARG A 166 10.93 14.22 3.78
C ARG A 166 9.42 14.48 3.70
N TRP A 167 8.62 13.46 3.97
CA TRP A 167 7.17 13.62 4.01
C TRP A 167 6.74 14.51 5.18
N LEU A 168 7.33 14.33 6.37
CA LEU A 168 7.03 15.11 7.56
C LEU A 168 7.38 16.59 7.36
N ASP A 169 8.57 16.88 6.82
CA ASP A 169 9.02 18.24 6.53
C ASP A 169 8.05 18.95 5.56
N ALA A 170 7.64 18.26 4.49
CA ALA A 170 6.67 18.79 3.53
C ALA A 170 5.27 19.02 4.16
N ALA A 171 4.85 18.13 5.07
CA ALA A 171 3.58 18.26 5.76
C ALA A 171 3.58 19.40 6.80
N GLU A 172 4.70 19.62 7.49
CA GLU A 172 4.91 20.75 8.40
C GLU A 172 4.88 22.09 7.66
N GLU A 173 5.55 22.17 6.51
CA GLU A 173 5.53 23.36 5.66
C GLU A 173 4.11 23.67 5.17
N GLU A 174 3.37 22.66 4.69
CA GLU A 174 1.97 22.81 4.26
C GLU A 174 1.05 23.26 5.40
N LEU A 175 1.23 22.71 6.60
CA LEU A 175 0.46 23.07 7.79
C LEU A 175 0.76 24.53 8.20
N GLY A 176 2.01 24.96 8.13
CA GLY A 176 2.41 26.35 8.37
C GLY A 176 1.75 27.33 7.39
N ARG A 177 1.72 26.98 6.10
CA ARG A 177 1.01 27.77 5.07
C ARG A 177 -0.48 27.83 5.34
N THR A 178 -1.09 26.71 5.72
CA THR A 178 -2.53 26.63 6.04
C THR A 178 -2.91 27.50 7.25
N ARG A 179 -2.07 27.54 8.29
CA ARG A 179 -2.30 28.34 9.51
C ARG A 179 -2.04 29.83 9.34
N THR A 180 -1.19 30.22 8.40
CA THR A 180 -0.85 31.63 8.12
C THR A 180 -1.76 32.27 7.07
N GLY A 181 -2.38 31.45 6.21
CA GLY A 181 -3.38 31.88 5.25
C GLY A 181 -4.84 31.85 5.76
N ALA A 182 -5.06 31.37 6.98
CA ALA A 182 -6.36 31.37 7.68
C ALA A 182 -6.43 32.57 8.65
#